data_AF-A0A0D2WJ20-F1
#
_entry.id   AF-A0A0D2WJ20-F1
#
_cell.length_a   1.000
_cell.length_b   1.000
_cell.length_c   1.000
_cell.angle_alpha   90.00
_cell.angle_beta   90.00
_cell.angle_gamma   90.00
#
_symmetry.space_group_name_H-M   'P 1'
#
loop_
_entity.id
_entity.type
_entity.pdbx_description
1 polymer ?
#
loop_
_entity_poly.entity_id
_entity_poly.type
_entity_poly.pdbx_seq_one_letter_code
_entity_poly.pdbx_strand_id
1 'polypeptide(L)'
;MVKCAAFGVAIVFAVAFAVLAAGFASPVWVARKINNDYSVGLISLCINDDCGRYDTLSDMQDATNDYVVAAAFLIGIAVIAVGFCVLISLVAIFSPRAIVACYPLATLAIILTVIGLLLVPAGLKDNAAILFTCVSPGDTYELPDTCEATTGLILTAVGLGLLLIAEMVLGCLDKKHIREDGMYA
;
A
#
# COMPACT_ATOMS: atom_id res chain seq x y z
N MET A 1 -9.70 -7.01 29.66
CA MET A 1 -8.40 -6.87 28.96
C MET A 1 -8.53 -7.06 27.45
N VAL A 2 -9.24 -8.09 26.96
CA VAL A 2 -9.40 -8.37 25.51
C VAL A 2 -10.00 -7.19 24.72
N LYS A 3 -11.02 -6.49 25.26
CA LYS A 3 -11.62 -5.31 24.61
C LYS A 3 -10.63 -4.16 24.40
N CYS A 4 -9.76 -3.90 25.38
CA CYS A 4 -8.73 -2.86 25.26
C CYS A 4 -7.68 -3.23 24.20
N ALA A 5 -7.36 -4.52 24.08
CA ALA A 5 -6.44 -5.01 23.06
C ALA A 5 -7.05 -4.94 21.64
N ALA A 6 -8.33 -5.30 21.49
CA ALA A 6 -9.06 -5.14 20.22
C ALA A 6 -9.12 -3.68 19.78
N PHE A 7 -9.34 -2.76 20.72
CA PHE A 7 -9.28 -1.32 20.45
C PHE A 7 -7.88 -0.85 20.01
N GLY A 8 -6.83 -1.33 20.68
CA GLY A 8 -5.44 -1.05 20.27
C GLY A 8 -5.14 -1.53 18.85
N VAL A 9 -5.57 -2.74 18.49
CA VAL A 9 -5.44 -3.27 17.13
C VAL A 9 -6.23 -2.46 16.11
N ALA A 10 -7.45 -2.01 16.46
CA ALA A 10 -8.24 -1.13 15.61
C ALA A 10 -7.51 0.19 15.29
N ILE A 11 -6.81 0.76 16.28
CA ILE A 11 -5.99 1.97 16.07
C ILE A 11 -4.84 1.69 15.10
N VAL A 12 -4.10 0.58 15.29
CA VAL A 12 -2.98 0.26 14.40
C VAL A 12 -3.46 0.05 12.96
N PHE A 13 -4.58 -0.66 12.76
CA PHE A 13 -5.18 -0.79 11.43
C PHE A 13 -5.67 0.55 10.86
N ALA A 14 -6.23 1.44 11.68
CA ALA A 14 -6.69 2.75 11.23
C ALA A 14 -5.53 3.63 10.77
N VAL A 15 -4.40 3.60 11.50
CA VAL A 15 -3.18 4.32 11.10
C VAL A 15 -2.58 3.69 9.84
N ALA A 16 -2.48 2.35 9.77
CA ALA A 16 -2.01 1.65 8.58
C ALA A 16 -2.87 1.98 7.35
N PHE A 17 -4.19 1.99 7.50
CA PHE A 17 -5.14 2.39 6.46
C PHE A 17 -4.89 3.83 5.99
N ALA A 18 -4.81 4.79 6.92
CA ALA A 18 -4.62 6.19 6.57
C ALA A 18 -3.28 6.41 5.84
N VAL A 19 -2.21 5.76 6.30
CA VAL A 19 -0.88 5.85 5.67
C VAL A 19 -0.87 5.18 4.29
N LEU A 20 -1.47 3.99 4.14
CA LEU A 20 -1.58 3.31 2.83
C LEU A 20 -2.44 4.09 1.85
N ALA A 21 -3.58 4.63 2.29
CA ALA A 21 -4.46 5.43 1.45
C ALA A 21 -3.78 6.73 1.02
N ALA A 22 -3.03 7.38 1.92
CA ALA A 22 -2.23 8.56 1.59
C ALA A 22 -1.10 8.23 0.61
N GLY A 23 -0.39 7.11 0.79
CA GLY A 23 0.60 6.63 -0.16
C GLY A 23 -0.02 6.36 -1.53
N PHE A 24 -1.11 5.60 -1.58
CA PHE A 24 -1.86 5.28 -2.80
C PHE A 24 -2.32 6.53 -3.56
N ALA A 25 -2.86 7.53 -2.85
CA ALA A 25 -3.33 8.77 -3.44
C ALA A 25 -2.21 9.77 -3.76
N SER A 26 -0.96 9.51 -3.33
CA SER A 26 0.16 10.40 -3.60
C SER A 26 0.41 10.51 -5.10
N PRO A 27 0.50 11.72 -5.66
CA PRO A 27 0.83 11.91 -7.07
C PRO A 27 2.32 11.68 -7.36
N VAL A 28 3.15 11.60 -6.31
CA VAL A 28 4.60 11.44 -6.39
C VAL A 28 4.99 10.14 -5.71
N TRP A 29 5.26 9.12 -6.50
CA TRP A 29 5.85 7.84 -6.07
C TRP A 29 7.31 7.78 -6.46
N VAL A 30 7.61 8.20 -7.68
CA VAL A 30 8.96 8.33 -8.21
C VAL A 30 9.09 9.69 -8.87
N ALA A 31 10.20 10.37 -8.60
CA ALA A 31 10.52 11.67 -9.20
C ALA A 31 11.91 11.66 -9.82
N ARG A 32 12.13 12.58 -10.76
CA ARG A 32 13.44 12.77 -11.38
C ARG A 32 14.36 13.60 -10.48
N LYS A 33 15.48 13.03 -10.07
CA LYS A 33 16.43 13.58 -9.08
C LYS A 33 17.05 14.94 -9.45
N ILE A 34 17.19 15.23 -10.75
CA ILE A 34 17.99 16.38 -11.22
C ILE A 34 17.19 17.70 -11.17
N ASN A 35 15.89 17.69 -11.50
CA ASN A 35 15.07 18.90 -11.53
C ASN A 35 13.69 18.77 -10.87
N ASN A 36 13.22 17.60 -10.44
CA ASN A 36 11.85 17.37 -9.95
C ASN A 36 10.69 17.80 -10.88
N ASP A 37 10.99 18.25 -12.08
CA ASP A 37 10.04 18.60 -13.15
C ASP A 37 9.11 17.45 -13.58
N TYR A 38 9.38 16.21 -13.16
CA TYR A 38 8.62 15.03 -13.53
C TYR A 38 8.43 14.11 -12.34
N SER A 39 7.18 13.75 -12.06
CA SER A 39 6.85 12.73 -11.07
C SER A 39 5.74 11.80 -11.53
N VAL A 40 5.89 10.53 -11.17
CA VAL A 40 4.98 9.44 -11.51
C VAL A 40 4.34 8.96 -10.22
N GLY A 41 3.02 8.86 -10.19
CA GLY A 41 2.24 8.21 -9.14
C GLY A 41 1.51 6.97 -9.68
N LEU A 42 0.74 6.29 -8.83
CA LEU A 42 -0.05 5.12 -9.27
C LEU A 42 -1.25 5.48 -10.15
N ILE A 43 -1.83 6.66 -9.93
CA ILE A 43 -3.08 7.08 -10.57
C ILE A 43 -2.95 8.42 -11.32
N SER A 44 -1.77 9.02 -11.30
CA SER A 44 -1.51 10.33 -11.86
C SER A 44 -0.06 10.48 -12.31
N LEU A 45 0.16 11.39 -13.26
CA LEU A 45 1.46 11.83 -13.74
C LEU A 45 1.54 13.35 -13.56
N CYS A 46 2.69 13.87 -13.15
CA CYS A 46 2.94 15.31 -13.09
C CYS A 46 4.14 15.70 -13.94
N ILE A 47 3.99 16.81 -14.68
CA ILE A 47 5.00 17.40 -15.55
C ILE A 47 5.02 18.92 -15.28
N ASN A 48 6.16 19.48 -14.86
CA ASN A 48 6.34 20.92 -14.58
C ASN A 48 5.17 21.53 -13.78
N ASP A 49 4.86 20.93 -12.62
CA ASP A 49 3.73 21.27 -11.72
C ASP A 49 2.31 20.96 -12.23
N ASP A 50 2.12 20.61 -13.49
CA ASP A 50 0.83 20.17 -14.02
C ASP A 50 0.62 18.67 -13.77
N CYS A 51 -0.29 18.34 -12.85
CA CYS A 51 -0.66 16.97 -12.50
C CYS A 51 -1.99 16.56 -13.17
N GLY A 52 -1.97 15.43 -13.88
CA GLY A 52 -3.14 14.84 -14.51
C GLY A 52 -3.36 13.39 -14.08
N ARG A 53 -4.62 12.92 -14.09
CA ARG A 53 -4.93 11.50 -13.91
C ARG A 53 -4.83 10.79 -15.26
N TYR A 54 -4.41 9.52 -15.25
CA TYR A 54 -4.25 8.72 -16.47
C TYR A 54 -5.54 8.57 -17.30
N ASP A 55 -6.72 8.70 -16.70
CA ASP A 55 -8.02 8.62 -17.37
C ASP A 55 -8.47 9.92 -18.04
N THR A 56 -7.85 11.05 -17.70
CA THR A 56 -8.29 12.39 -18.15
C THR A 56 -7.55 12.92 -19.38
N LEU A 57 -6.42 12.33 -19.75
CA LEU A 57 -5.57 12.82 -20.84
C LEU A 57 -5.38 11.71 -21.88
N SER A 58 -5.98 11.88 -23.06
CA SER A 58 -5.84 10.96 -24.21
C SER A 58 -4.38 10.66 -24.53
N ASP A 59 -3.49 11.63 -24.30
CA ASP A 59 -2.07 11.56 -24.63
C ASP A 59 -1.23 10.89 -23.53
N MET A 60 -1.80 10.66 -22.33
CA MET A 60 -1.15 9.97 -21.22
C MET A 60 -1.58 8.51 -21.09
N GLN A 61 -2.58 8.08 -21.86
CA GLN A 61 -2.99 6.68 -21.92
C GLN A 61 -1.85 5.80 -22.47
N ASP A 62 -1.09 6.31 -23.44
CA ASP A 62 0.14 5.69 -23.97
C ASP A 62 1.30 5.69 -22.96
N ALA A 63 1.27 6.60 -21.98
CA ALA A 63 2.22 6.65 -20.87
C ALA A 63 1.81 5.79 -19.68
N THR A 64 0.66 5.09 -19.75
CA THR A 64 0.20 4.20 -18.67
C THR A 64 0.63 2.77 -18.99
N ASN A 65 1.61 2.25 -18.26
CA ASN A 65 2.07 0.88 -18.44
C ASN A 65 1.19 -0.10 -17.63
N ASP A 66 0.90 -1.28 -18.20
CA ASP A 66 0.12 -2.37 -17.58
C ASP A 66 0.59 -2.69 -16.15
N TYR A 67 1.89 -2.60 -15.89
CA TYR A 67 2.46 -2.80 -14.55
C TYR A 67 2.01 -1.75 -13.52
N VAL A 68 1.92 -0.48 -13.92
CA VAL A 68 1.49 0.62 -13.02
C VAL A 68 -0.01 0.49 -12.74
N VAL A 69 -0.81 0.12 -13.76
CA VAL A 69 -2.24 -0.17 -13.60
C VAL A 69 -2.45 -1.37 -12.67
N ALA A 70 -1.69 -2.45 -12.87
CA ALA A 70 -1.73 -3.61 -12.00
C ALA A 70 -1.33 -3.27 -10.56
N ALA A 71 -0.26 -2.51 -10.37
CA ALA A 71 0.16 -2.03 -9.04
C ALA A 71 -0.94 -1.20 -8.36
N ALA A 72 -1.55 -0.25 -9.09
CA ALA A 72 -2.65 0.57 -8.60
C ALA A 72 -3.87 -0.28 -8.22
N PHE A 73 -4.21 -1.28 -9.02
CA PHE A 73 -5.31 -2.20 -8.73
C PHE A 73 -5.05 -3.03 -7.47
N LEU A 74 -3.86 -3.64 -7.36
CA LEU A 74 -3.49 -4.49 -6.22
C LEU A 74 -3.44 -3.68 -4.92
N ILE A 75 -2.79 -2.52 -4.94
CA ILE A 75 -2.66 -1.65 -3.76
C ILE A 75 -4.03 -1.05 -3.40
N GLY A 76 -4.85 -0.68 -4.40
CA GLY A 76 -6.22 -0.21 -4.18
C GLY A 76 -7.09 -1.25 -3.45
N ILE A 77 -7.04 -2.52 -3.88
CA ILE A 77 -7.73 -3.61 -3.19
C ILE A 77 -7.16 -3.80 -1.78
N ALA A 78 -5.84 -3.73 -1.61
CA ALA A 78 -5.22 -3.82 -0.29
C ALA A 78 -5.74 -2.72 0.65
N VAL A 79 -5.80 -1.46 0.22
CA VAL A 79 -6.34 -0.33 0.99
C VAL A 79 -7.79 -0.62 1.44
N ILE A 80 -8.62 -1.13 0.53
CA ILE A 80 -10.01 -1.50 0.84
C ILE A 80 -10.06 -2.62 1.89
N ALA A 81 -9.26 -3.67 1.72
CA ALA A 81 -9.18 -4.79 2.66
C ALA A 81 -8.75 -4.33 4.06
N VAL A 82 -7.78 -3.41 4.17
CA VAL A 82 -7.39 -2.81 5.45
C VAL A 82 -8.51 -1.97 6.04
N GLY A 83 -9.25 -1.22 5.22
CA GLY A 83 -10.45 -0.50 5.66
C GLY A 83 -11.49 -1.44 6.30
N PHE A 84 -11.70 -2.63 5.73
CA PHE A 84 -12.53 -3.66 6.35
C PHE A 84 -11.94 -4.19 7.66
N CYS A 85 -10.62 -4.39 7.76
CA CYS A 85 -9.97 -4.77 9.02
C CYS A 85 -10.22 -3.73 10.13
N VAL A 86 -10.26 -2.43 9.83
CA VAL A 86 -10.63 -1.38 10.79
C VAL A 86 -12.06 -1.60 11.29
N LEU A 87 -13.02 -1.74 10.37
CA LEU A 87 -14.43 -1.93 10.71
C LEU A 87 -14.65 -3.21 11.53
N ILE A 88 -14.06 -4.33 11.13
CA ILE A 88 -14.15 -5.60 11.85
C ILE A 88 -13.52 -5.46 13.25
N SER A 89 -12.38 -4.78 13.37
CA SER A 89 -11.74 -4.56 14.68
C SER A 89 -12.59 -3.70 15.61
N LEU A 90 -13.35 -2.73 15.08
CA LEU A 90 -14.34 -1.96 15.86
C LEU A 90 -15.51 -2.84 16.30
N VAL A 91 -16.04 -3.70 15.43
CA VAL A 91 -17.08 -4.68 15.78
C VAL A 91 -16.56 -5.67 16.84
N ALA A 92 -15.27 -6.04 16.78
CA ALA A 92 -14.65 -6.97 17.71
C ALA A 92 -14.59 -6.46 19.16
N ILE A 93 -14.74 -5.15 19.38
CA ILE A 93 -14.90 -4.57 20.72
C ILE A 93 -16.15 -5.12 21.42
N PHE A 94 -17.22 -5.37 20.65
CA PHE A 94 -18.48 -5.92 21.13
C PHE A 94 -18.56 -7.44 20.96
N SER A 95 -17.98 -7.97 19.88
CA SER A 95 -17.96 -9.40 19.57
C SER A 95 -16.53 -9.89 19.28
N PRO A 96 -15.75 -10.28 20.31
CA PRO A 96 -14.32 -10.60 20.16
C PRO A 96 -14.01 -11.65 19.08
N ARG A 97 -14.94 -12.59 18.84
CA ARG A 97 -14.81 -13.64 17.82
C ARG A 97 -14.71 -13.08 16.39
N ALA A 98 -15.23 -11.88 16.14
CA ALA A 98 -15.14 -11.24 14.83
C ALA A 98 -13.70 -10.93 14.43
N ILE A 99 -12.77 -10.79 15.39
CA ILE A 99 -11.38 -10.42 15.11
C ILE A 99 -10.63 -11.47 14.27
N VAL A 100 -11.08 -12.73 14.31
CA VAL A 100 -10.49 -13.83 13.53
C VAL A 100 -10.62 -13.57 12.02
N ALA A 101 -11.69 -12.88 11.60
CA ALA A 101 -11.89 -12.53 10.20
C ALA A 101 -10.84 -11.52 9.68
N CYS A 102 -10.18 -10.76 10.57
CA CYS A 102 -9.13 -9.82 10.17
C CYS A 102 -7.86 -10.53 9.65
N TYR A 103 -7.57 -11.77 10.06
CA TYR A 103 -6.36 -12.47 9.62
C TYR A 103 -6.26 -12.64 8.11
N PRO A 104 -7.18 -13.38 7.45
CA PRO A 104 -7.07 -13.61 6.01
C PRO A 104 -7.14 -12.30 5.21
N LEU A 105 -7.88 -11.30 5.69
CA LEU A 105 -7.96 -9.98 5.08
C LEU A 105 -6.64 -9.20 5.21
N ALA A 106 -6.01 -9.20 6.38
CA ALA A 106 -4.73 -8.53 6.61
C ALA A 106 -3.61 -9.23 5.82
N THR A 107 -3.54 -10.56 5.85
CA THR A 107 -2.56 -11.34 5.08
C THR A 107 -2.71 -11.07 3.58
N LEU A 108 -3.95 -11.06 3.07
CA LEU A 108 -4.22 -10.73 1.67
C LEU A 108 -3.76 -9.30 1.34
N ALA A 109 -4.11 -8.32 2.18
CA ALA A 109 -3.68 -6.94 1.99
C ALA A 109 -2.15 -6.80 1.96
N ILE A 110 -1.43 -7.53 2.82
CA ILE A 110 0.03 -7.55 2.86
C ILE A 110 0.60 -8.10 1.56
N ILE A 111 0.13 -9.27 1.11
CA ILE A 111 0.59 -9.90 -0.15
C ILE A 111 0.35 -8.96 -1.34
N LEU A 112 -0.86 -8.39 -1.45
CA LEU A 112 -1.21 -7.47 -2.53
C LEU A 112 -0.36 -6.20 -2.49
N THR A 113 -0.10 -5.65 -1.31
CA THR A 113 0.76 -4.46 -1.16
C THR A 113 2.21 -4.76 -1.54
N VAL A 114 2.74 -5.91 -1.12
CA VAL A 114 4.11 -6.34 -1.48
C VAL A 114 4.24 -6.52 -2.99
N ILE A 115 3.31 -7.24 -3.62
CA ILE A 115 3.35 -7.44 -5.07
C ILE A 115 3.21 -6.08 -5.77
N GLY A 116 2.26 -5.24 -5.37
CA GLY A 116 2.10 -3.91 -5.93
C GLY A 116 3.36 -3.05 -5.84
N LEU A 117 4.03 -3.04 -4.67
CA LEU A 117 5.29 -2.33 -4.47
C LEU A 117 6.41 -2.85 -5.38
N LEU A 118 6.46 -4.15 -5.66
CA LEU A 118 7.44 -4.76 -6.57
C LEU A 118 7.15 -4.45 -8.04
N LEU A 119 5.88 -4.28 -8.41
CA LEU A 119 5.47 -3.95 -9.77
C LEU A 119 5.74 -2.50 -10.15
N VAL A 120 5.80 -1.57 -9.18
CA VAL A 120 6.10 -0.16 -9.45
C VAL A 120 7.46 0.00 -10.16
N PRO A 121 8.60 -0.43 -9.60
CA PRO A 121 9.89 -0.29 -10.29
C PRO A 121 9.97 -1.06 -11.61
N ALA A 122 9.31 -2.23 -11.71
CA ALA A 122 9.22 -2.98 -12.98
C ALA A 122 8.47 -2.17 -14.06
N GLY A 123 7.35 -1.54 -13.69
CA GLY A 123 6.56 -0.71 -14.60
C GLY A 123 7.26 0.57 -15.06
N LEU A 124 8.18 1.11 -14.26
CA LEU A 124 9.00 2.26 -14.66
C LEU A 124 10.02 1.90 -15.75
N LYS A 125 10.55 0.67 -15.74
CA LYS A 125 11.51 0.20 -16.75
C LYS A 125 10.88 0.09 -18.14
N ASP A 126 9.64 -0.40 -18.20
CA ASP A 126 8.99 -0.71 -19.48
C ASP A 126 8.14 0.45 -20.01
N ASN A 127 8.14 1.61 -19.35
CA ASN A 127 7.36 2.77 -19.75
C ASN A 127 8.21 3.77 -20.56
N ALA A 128 7.91 3.90 -21.86
CA ALA A 128 8.64 4.77 -22.78
C ALA A 128 8.65 6.26 -22.38
N ALA A 129 7.60 6.75 -21.70
CA ALA A 129 7.53 8.13 -21.19
C ALA A 129 8.48 8.35 -20.00
N ILE A 130 8.76 7.30 -19.24
CA ILE A 130 9.67 7.30 -18.09
C ILE A 130 11.11 7.00 -18.55
N LEU A 131 11.27 6.18 -19.59
CA LEU A 131 12.55 5.90 -20.24
C LEU A 131 13.23 7.17 -20.79
N PHE A 132 12.44 8.16 -21.21
CA PHE A 132 12.91 9.47 -21.64
C PHE A 132 13.39 10.37 -20.49
N THR A 133 12.89 10.16 -19.27
CA THR A 133 13.17 11.02 -18.10
C THR A 133 14.20 10.39 -17.16
N CYS A 134 14.20 9.06 -17.06
CA CYS A 134 15.10 8.26 -16.27
C CYS A 134 15.80 7.22 -17.16
N VAL A 135 16.98 7.56 -17.67
CA VAL A 135 17.79 6.65 -18.50
C VAL A 135 18.20 5.46 -17.64
N SER A 136 17.73 4.26 -17.98
CA SER A 136 18.09 3.03 -17.29
C SER A 136 19.37 2.44 -17.90
N PRO A 137 20.48 2.32 -17.14
CA PRO A 137 21.56 1.43 -17.49
C PRO A 137 21.20 0.02 -16.98
N GLY A 138 21.00 -0.93 -17.90
CA GLY A 138 21.12 -2.39 -17.71
C GLY A 138 20.64 -3.03 -16.39
N ASP A 139 19.58 -3.85 -16.51
CA ASP A 139 19.22 -4.98 -15.64
C ASP A 139 19.32 -4.81 -14.12
N THR A 140 18.18 -4.49 -13.45
CA THR A 140 17.74 -5.00 -12.13
C THR A 140 16.42 -4.34 -11.69
N TYR A 141 15.77 -4.86 -10.64
CA TYR A 141 14.57 -4.30 -9.97
C TYR A 141 14.83 -2.97 -9.22
N GLU A 142 15.88 -2.25 -9.62
CA GLU A 142 16.34 -1.03 -8.97
C GLU A 142 15.84 0.20 -9.73
N LEU A 143 15.56 1.29 -9.01
CA LEU A 143 15.29 2.56 -9.67
C LEU A 143 16.57 3.06 -10.36
N PRO A 144 16.50 3.60 -11.59
CA PRO A 144 17.64 4.25 -12.22
C PRO A 144 18.20 5.36 -11.33
N ASP A 145 19.53 5.57 -11.33
CA ASP A 145 20.23 6.60 -10.52
C ASP A 145 19.72 8.04 -10.73
N THR A 146 18.99 8.26 -11.84
CA THR A 146 18.38 9.53 -12.22
C THR A 146 16.97 9.74 -11.64
N CYS A 147 16.36 8.70 -11.07
CA CYS A 147 15.13 8.82 -10.29
C CYS A 147 15.39 8.61 -8.79
N GLU A 148 14.44 9.04 -7.97
CA GLU A 148 14.39 8.72 -6.55
C GLU A 148 12.99 8.24 -6.13
N ALA A 149 12.96 7.33 -5.17
CA ALA A 149 11.72 6.92 -4.51
C ALA A 149 11.28 8.06 -3.58
N THR A 150 10.01 8.45 -3.67
CA THR A 150 9.47 9.62 -2.97
C THR A 150 8.30 9.23 -2.07
N THR A 151 7.53 10.24 -1.63
CA THR A 151 6.47 10.18 -0.63
C THR A 151 5.53 8.99 -0.79
N GLY A 152 5.03 8.71 -2.00
CA GLY A 152 4.08 7.62 -2.25
C GLY A 152 4.65 6.24 -1.89
N LEU A 153 5.82 5.91 -2.43
CA LEU A 153 6.51 4.64 -2.13
C LEU A 153 6.85 4.51 -0.65
N ILE A 154 7.38 5.58 -0.03
CA ILE A 154 7.76 5.59 1.38
C ILE A 154 6.54 5.37 2.27
N LEU A 155 5.46 6.12 2.05
CA LEU A 155 4.23 5.98 2.82
C LEU A 155 3.63 4.59 2.67
N THR A 156 3.57 4.04 1.46
CA THR A 156 3.05 2.68 1.26
C THR A 156 3.93 1.62 1.94
N ALA A 157 5.25 1.76 1.91
CA ALA A 157 6.16 0.86 2.63
C ALA A 157 6.01 0.97 4.15
N VAL A 158 5.85 2.18 4.70
CA VAL A 158 5.56 2.39 6.13
C VAL A 158 4.21 1.78 6.50
N GLY A 159 3.19 1.97 5.67
CA GLY A 159 1.87 1.37 5.83
C GLY A 159 1.91 -0.15 5.84
N LEU A 160 2.69 -0.76 4.95
CA LEU A 160 2.97 -2.20 4.95
C LEU A 160 3.64 -2.65 6.25
N GLY A 161 4.64 -1.91 6.74
CA GLY A 161 5.28 -2.19 8.03
C GLY A 161 4.29 -2.18 9.19
N LEU A 162 3.37 -1.21 9.22
CA LEU A 162 2.30 -1.14 10.22
C LEU A 162 1.32 -2.31 10.12
N LEU A 163 0.99 -2.77 8.90
CA LEU A 163 0.16 -3.96 8.71
C LEU A 163 0.82 -5.22 9.26
N LEU A 164 2.11 -5.42 9.01
CA LEU A 164 2.86 -6.55 9.55
C LEU A 164 2.86 -6.54 11.09
N ILE A 165 3.03 -5.36 11.69
CA ILE A 165 2.92 -5.20 13.15
C ILE A 165 1.51 -5.53 13.63
N ALA A 166 0.46 -5.05 12.95
CA ALA A 166 -0.93 -5.35 13.30
C ALA A 166 -1.23 -6.86 13.25
N GLU A 167 -0.75 -7.55 12.22
CA GLU A 167 -0.89 -9.00 12.06
C GLU A 167 -0.15 -9.78 13.15
N MET A 168 1.07 -9.37 13.51
CA MET A 168 1.79 -9.98 14.63
C MET A 168 1.05 -9.81 15.96
N VAL A 169 0.50 -8.61 16.22
CA VAL A 169 -0.28 -8.35 17.44
C VAL A 169 -1.56 -9.19 17.45
N LEU A 170 -2.27 -9.30 16.33
CA LEU A 170 -3.40 -10.22 16.19
C LEU A 170 -2.99 -11.66 16.58
N GLY A 171 -1.87 -12.14 16.02
CA GLY A 171 -1.25 -13.44 16.32
C GLY A 171 -1.13 -13.73 17.81
N CYS A 172 -0.69 -12.73 18.58
CA CYS A 172 -0.56 -12.82 20.02
C CYS A 172 -1.91 -12.83 20.76
N LEU A 173 -2.91 -12.10 20.26
CA LEU A 173 -4.24 -12.02 20.89
C LEU A 173 -5.05 -13.29 20.71
N ASP A 174 -4.99 -13.90 19.53
CA ASP A 174 -5.73 -15.14 19.24
C ASP A 174 -5.23 -16.31 20.10
N LYS A 175 -3.91 -16.46 20.23
CA LYS A 175 -3.31 -17.46 21.16
C LYS A 175 -3.76 -17.27 22.60
N LYS A 176 -3.99 -16.03 23.03
CA LYS A 176 -4.48 -15.74 24.38
C LYS A 176 -5.98 -16.05 24.51
N HIS A 177 -6.77 -15.73 23.49
CA HIS A 177 -8.21 -15.99 23.48
C HIS A 177 -8.52 -17.50 23.47
N ILE A 178 -7.83 -18.29 22.64
CA ILE A 178 -7.96 -19.75 22.60
C ILE A 178 -7.62 -20.39 23.96
N ARG A 179 -6.64 -19.84 24.67
CA ARG A 179 -6.23 -20.34 25.99
C ARG A 179 -7.24 -20.03 27.08
N GLU A 180 -7.86 -18.86 27.04
CA GLU A 180 -8.88 -18.44 28.01
C GLU A 180 -10.21 -19.17 27.76
N ASP A 181 -10.66 -19.29 26.51
CA ASP A 181 -11.91 -19.99 26.16
C ASP A 181 -11.81 -21.52 26.32
N GLY A 182 -10.62 -22.10 26.11
CA GLY A 182 -10.36 -23.53 26.34
C GLY A 182 -10.27 -23.94 27.82
N MET A 183 -10.23 -22.99 28.77
CA MET A 183 -10.34 -23.28 30.21
C MET A 183 -11.78 -23.25 30.73
N TYR A 184 -12.74 -22.83 29.91
CA TYR A 184 -14.17 -22.81 30.23
C TYR A 184 -14.99 -23.87 29.45
N ALA A 185 -14.32 -24.82 28.80
CA ALA A 185 -14.94 -25.97 28.14
C ALA A 185 -14.92 -27.23 29.03
#